data_AF-A0A924W9Y5-F1
#
_entry.id   AF-A0A924W9Y5-F1
#
_cell.length_a   1.000
_cell.length_b   1.000
_cell.length_c   1.000
_cell.angle_alpha   90.00
_cell.angle_beta   90.00
_cell.angle_gamma   90.00
#
_symmetry.space_group_name_H-M   'P 1'
#
loop_
_entity.id
_entity.type
_entity.pdbx_description
1 polymer ?
#
loop_
_entity_poly.entity_id
_entity_poly.type
_entity_poly.pdbx_seq_one_letter_code
_entity_poly.pdbx_strand_id
1 'polypeptide(L)'
;MIDHFEFEKQWSQAFARQACSDFEARDVLLNNAILPQCHQLHYLQMAMEKAAKAHLIGSGAEPTSVQGSHAYIAKVIPIIVMNGLSRTGGKKDGWLMKAVHALAKRISCLHPQINADAVPSNCEYPWNDARGNIIAPADHDFEKSFHKVPAAITMIKEVRTRVVELAGQ
;
A
#
# COMPACT_ATOMS: atom_id res chain seq x y z
N MET A 1 1.69 26.33 -21.61
CA MET A 1 2.03 26.38 -20.18
C MET A 1 0.90 25.65 -19.46
N ILE A 2 1.14 24.45 -18.94
CA ILE A 2 0.12 23.72 -18.18
C ILE A 2 -0.02 24.42 -16.83
N ASP A 3 -1.25 24.71 -16.41
CA ASP A 3 -1.53 25.26 -15.08
C ASP A 3 -0.98 24.30 -14.00
N HIS A 4 -0.40 24.85 -12.93
CA HIS A 4 0.24 24.07 -11.87
C HIS A 4 -0.75 23.06 -11.26
N PHE A 5 -2.02 23.46 -11.09
CA PHE A 5 -3.07 22.58 -10.58
C PHE A 5 -3.41 21.44 -11.54
N GLU A 6 -3.41 21.70 -12.85
CA GLU A 6 -3.69 20.70 -13.85
C GLU A 6 -2.54 19.69 -13.97
N PHE A 7 -1.29 20.13 -13.79
CA PHE A 7 -0.13 19.24 -13.72
C PHE A 7 -0.20 18.27 -12.53
N GLU A 8 -0.42 18.78 -11.31
CA GLU A 8 -0.54 17.93 -10.11
C GLU A 8 -1.69 16.93 -10.24
N LYS A 9 -2.84 17.38 -10.77
CA LYS A 9 -3.99 16.52 -11.02
C LYS A 9 -3.65 15.36 -11.96
N GLN A 10 -2.93 15.62 -13.05
CA GLN A 10 -2.52 14.56 -13.98
C GLN A 10 -1.57 13.54 -13.32
N TRP A 11 -0.66 14.00 -12.47
CA TRP A 11 0.22 13.12 -11.68
C TRP A 11 -0.55 12.28 -10.67
N SER A 12 -1.47 12.90 -9.91
CA SER A 12 -2.34 12.20 -8.96
C SER A 12 -3.15 11.10 -9.67
N GLN A 13 -3.76 11.44 -10.81
CA GLN A 13 -4.51 10.49 -11.65
C GLN A 13 -3.62 9.36 -12.19
N ALA A 14 -2.39 9.67 -12.62
CA ALA A 14 -1.46 8.66 -13.12
C ALA A 14 -1.06 7.65 -12.03
N PHE A 15 -0.70 8.14 -10.84
CA PHE A 15 -0.43 7.26 -9.69
C PHE A 15 -1.66 6.45 -9.29
N ALA A 16 -2.86 7.05 -9.31
CA ALA A 16 -4.10 6.37 -8.98
C ALA A 16 -4.41 5.23 -9.97
N ARG A 17 -4.28 5.46 -11.28
CA ARG A 17 -4.43 4.42 -12.31
C ARG A 17 -3.43 3.28 -12.13
N GLN A 18 -2.17 3.61 -11.83
CA GLN A 18 -1.17 2.57 -11.57
C GLN A 18 -1.47 1.79 -10.29
N ALA A 19 -1.98 2.43 -9.24
CA ALA A 19 -2.43 1.74 -8.04
C ALA A 19 -3.60 0.77 -8.32
N CYS A 20 -4.56 1.16 -9.16
CA CYS A 20 -5.63 0.26 -9.63
C CYS A 20 -5.06 -0.97 -10.35
N SER A 21 -4.13 -0.77 -11.29
CA SER A 21 -3.49 -1.87 -12.02
C SER A 21 -2.70 -2.80 -11.10
N ASP A 22 -1.96 -2.26 -10.13
CA ASP A 22 -1.23 -3.08 -9.15
C ASP A 22 -2.19 -3.90 -8.27
N PHE A 23 -3.34 -3.33 -7.90
CA PHE A 23 -4.39 -4.02 -7.15
C PHE A 23 -5.00 -5.18 -7.97
N GLU A 24 -5.23 -4.98 -9.26
CA GLU A 24 -5.70 -6.05 -10.16
C GLU A 24 -4.66 -7.17 -10.30
N ALA A 25 -3.39 -6.82 -10.51
CA ALA A 25 -2.29 -7.78 -10.57
C ALA A 25 -2.18 -8.59 -9.27
N ARG A 26 -2.31 -7.91 -8.12
CA ARG A 26 -2.38 -8.57 -6.82
C ARG A 26 -3.51 -9.57 -6.75
N ASP A 27 -4.71 -9.24 -7.20
CA ASP A 27 -5.87 -10.15 -7.10
C ASP A 27 -5.68 -11.42 -7.95
N VAL A 28 -5.06 -11.29 -9.13
CA VAL A 28 -4.67 -12.45 -9.94
C VAL A 28 -3.67 -13.33 -9.18
N LEU A 29 -2.64 -12.74 -8.57
CA LEU A 29 -1.61 -13.46 -7.84
C LEU A 29 -2.11 -14.07 -6.53
N LEU A 30 -3.02 -13.38 -5.82
CA LEU A 30 -3.60 -13.86 -4.58
C LEU A 30 -4.40 -15.15 -4.78
N ASN A 31 -5.03 -15.30 -5.95
CA ASN A 31 -5.80 -16.48 -6.33
C ASN A 31 -4.92 -17.58 -6.95
N ASN A 32 -3.62 -17.34 -7.12
CA ASN A 32 -2.68 -18.31 -7.66
C ASN A 32 -1.93 -19.04 -6.52
N ALA A 33 -2.37 -20.26 -6.19
CA ALA A 33 -1.78 -21.07 -5.13
C ALA A 33 -0.37 -21.62 -5.44
N ILE A 34 0.12 -21.48 -6.68
CA ILE A 34 1.44 -21.99 -7.10
C ILE A 34 2.54 -20.99 -6.78
N LEU A 35 2.25 -19.69 -6.90
CA LEU A 35 3.26 -18.64 -6.75
C LEU A 35 3.53 -18.30 -5.28
N PRO A 36 4.79 -18.01 -4.90
CA PRO A 36 5.13 -17.53 -3.56
C PRO A 36 4.36 -16.28 -3.13
N GLN A 37 4.11 -16.17 -1.82
CA GLN A 37 3.35 -15.05 -1.23
C GLN A 37 4.00 -13.68 -1.47
N CYS A 38 5.32 -13.62 -1.62
CA CYS A 38 6.06 -12.38 -1.86
C CYS A 38 5.54 -11.62 -3.09
N HIS A 39 5.08 -12.30 -4.14
CA HIS A 39 4.60 -11.65 -5.36
C HIS A 39 3.34 -10.81 -5.09
N GLN A 40 2.30 -11.40 -4.50
CA GLN A 40 1.08 -10.63 -4.20
C GLN A 40 1.34 -9.55 -3.15
N LEU A 41 2.26 -9.78 -2.20
CA LEU A 41 2.65 -8.78 -1.21
C LEU A 41 3.41 -7.61 -1.82
N HIS A 42 4.27 -7.85 -2.80
CA HIS A 42 4.95 -6.80 -3.57
C HIS A 42 3.93 -5.91 -4.28
N TYR A 43 2.97 -6.50 -5.00
CA TYR A 43 1.91 -5.71 -5.64
C TYR A 43 1.01 -5.00 -4.63
N LEU A 44 0.74 -5.59 -3.46
CA LEU A 44 0.01 -4.90 -2.38
C LEU A 44 0.78 -3.68 -1.88
N GLN A 45 2.09 -3.83 -1.64
CA GLN A 45 2.95 -2.74 -1.19
C GLN A 45 2.99 -1.62 -2.24
N MET A 46 3.19 -1.95 -3.52
CA MET A 46 3.22 -0.98 -4.61
C MET A 46 1.88 -0.26 -4.80
N ALA A 47 0.76 -0.98 -4.72
CA ALA A 47 -0.57 -0.39 -4.82
C ALA A 47 -0.81 0.62 -3.69
N MET A 48 -0.46 0.26 -2.45
CA MET A 48 -0.62 1.13 -1.28
C MET A 48 0.31 2.36 -1.35
N GLU A 49 1.56 2.18 -1.80
CA GLU A 49 2.51 3.27 -2.01
C GLU A 49 1.94 4.27 -3.03
N LYS A 50 1.54 3.79 -4.21
CA LYS A 50 1.01 4.65 -5.27
C LYS A 50 -0.32 5.31 -4.88
N ALA A 51 -1.17 4.63 -4.14
CA ALA A 51 -2.38 5.22 -3.56
C ALA A 51 -2.06 6.38 -2.60
N ALA A 52 -1.06 6.19 -1.73
CA ALA A 52 -0.60 7.24 -0.83
C ALA A 52 -0.04 8.45 -1.60
N LYS A 53 0.78 8.21 -2.64
CA LYS A 53 1.33 9.28 -3.50
C LYS A 53 0.23 10.03 -4.24
N ALA A 54 -0.72 9.31 -4.84
CA ALA A 54 -1.87 9.89 -5.52
C ALA A 54 -2.68 10.80 -4.58
N HIS A 55 -2.92 10.36 -3.34
CA HIS A 55 -3.66 11.12 -2.34
C HIS A 55 -2.92 12.39 -1.90
N LEU A 56 -1.61 12.30 -1.68
CA LEU A 56 -0.79 13.46 -1.30
C LEU A 56 -0.75 14.50 -2.42
N ILE A 57 -0.48 14.07 -3.66
CA ILE A 57 -0.41 14.97 -4.82
C ILE A 57 -1.78 15.61 -5.08
N GLY A 58 -2.86 14.82 -5.00
CA GLY A 58 -4.22 15.36 -5.12
C GLY A 58 -4.62 16.31 -3.99
N SER A 59 -3.83 16.38 -2.91
CA SER A 59 -3.98 17.33 -1.80
C SER A 59 -2.98 18.49 -1.88
N GLY A 60 -2.28 18.66 -3.01
CA GLY A 60 -1.34 19.77 -3.26
C GLY A 60 0.12 19.47 -2.91
N ALA A 61 0.51 18.20 -2.76
CA ALA A 61 1.93 17.86 -2.65
C ALA A 61 2.61 17.89 -4.03
N GLU A 62 3.82 18.45 -4.08
CA GLU A 62 4.59 18.55 -5.31
C GLU A 62 5.04 17.14 -5.77
N PRO A 63 4.78 16.72 -7.04
CA PRO A 63 5.01 15.35 -7.49
C PRO A 63 6.45 14.84 -7.33
N THR A 64 7.46 15.66 -7.64
CA THR A 64 8.87 15.21 -7.60
C THR A 64 9.35 14.94 -6.17
N SER A 65 8.82 15.67 -5.18
CA SER A 65 9.09 15.45 -3.76
C SER A 65 8.52 14.14 -3.22
N VAL A 66 7.44 13.64 -3.83
CA VAL A 66 6.72 12.43 -3.40
C VAL A 66 7.17 11.21 -4.20
N GLN A 67 7.62 11.38 -5.44
CA GLN A 67 7.94 10.27 -6.34
C GLN A 67 9.03 9.33 -5.79
N GLY A 68 10.13 9.88 -5.25
CA GLY A 68 11.29 9.09 -4.81
C GLY A 68 11.27 8.57 -3.37
N SER A 69 10.26 8.94 -2.57
CA SER A 69 10.14 8.48 -1.19
C SER A 69 9.22 7.25 -1.10
N HIS A 70 9.53 6.35 -0.18
CA HIS A 70 8.87 5.04 -0.01
C HIS A 70 8.17 4.90 1.36
N ALA A 71 8.11 5.98 2.15
CA ALA A 71 7.69 5.95 3.55
C ALA A 71 6.27 6.51 3.79
N TYR A 72 5.41 6.53 2.76
CA TYR A 72 4.10 7.17 2.86
C TYR A 72 2.99 6.23 3.33
N ILE A 73 3.11 4.91 3.11
CA ILE A 73 2.04 3.94 3.42
C ILE A 73 1.58 4.07 4.88
N ALA A 74 2.51 3.95 5.84
CA ALA A 74 2.19 3.96 7.27
C ALA A 74 1.54 5.26 7.77
N LYS A 75 1.78 6.38 7.07
CA LYS A 75 1.28 7.72 7.44
C LYS A 75 -0.04 8.04 6.74
N VAL A 76 -0.15 7.73 5.46
CA VAL A 76 -1.23 8.23 4.59
C VAL A 76 -2.39 7.25 4.48
N ILE A 77 -2.14 5.94 4.43
CA ILE A 77 -3.21 4.94 4.27
C ILE A 77 -4.26 5.04 5.40
N PRO A 78 -3.88 5.17 6.69
CA PRO A 78 -4.89 5.33 7.75
C PRO A 78 -5.78 6.58 7.57
N ILE A 79 -5.22 7.66 7.01
CA ILE A 79 -5.97 8.88 6.71
C ILE A 79 -7.00 8.62 5.60
N ILE A 80 -6.59 7.93 4.53
CA ILE A 80 -7.49 7.54 3.43
C ILE A 80 -8.66 6.71 3.97
N VAL A 81 -8.37 5.68 4.79
CA VAL A 81 -9.39 4.81 5.37
C VAL A 81 -10.33 5.60 6.27
N MET A 82 -9.79 6.46 7.15
CA MET A 82 -10.60 7.30 8.03
C MET A 82 -11.53 8.23 7.24
N ASN A 83 -11.03 8.85 6.16
CA ASN A 83 -11.81 9.72 5.29
C ASN A 83 -12.91 8.94 4.54
N GLY A 84 -12.60 7.75 4.03
CA GLY A 84 -13.57 6.85 3.38
C GLY A 84 -14.71 6.47 4.32
N LEU A 85 -14.38 5.96 5.52
CA LEU A 85 -15.36 5.61 6.54
C LEU A 85 -16.22 6.81 6.97
N SER A 86 -15.65 8.01 7.01
CA SER A 86 -16.41 9.25 7.30
C SER A 86 -17.50 9.49 6.28
N ARG A 87 -17.18 9.32 5.00
CA ARG A 87 -18.07 9.63 3.88
C ARG A 87 -19.18 8.61 3.73
N THR A 88 -18.90 7.34 4.02
CA THR A 88 -19.88 6.25 3.87
C THR A 88 -20.72 6.00 5.13
N GLY A 89 -20.53 6.79 6.19
CA GLY A 89 -21.16 6.55 7.49
C GLY A 89 -20.68 5.27 8.18
N GLY A 90 -19.49 4.77 7.83
CA GLY A 90 -18.90 3.57 8.42
C GLY A 90 -18.49 3.78 9.88
N LYS A 91 -18.52 2.71 10.68
CA LYS A 91 -18.07 2.76 12.08
C LYS A 91 -16.55 2.93 12.15
N LYS A 92 -16.11 4.01 12.80
CA LYS A 92 -14.72 4.27 13.13
C LYS A 92 -14.44 3.89 14.59
N ASP A 93 -14.53 2.60 14.91
CA ASP A 93 -14.12 2.20 16.25
C ASP A 93 -12.59 2.26 16.40
N GLY A 94 -12.11 2.54 17.61
CA GLY A 94 -10.69 2.74 17.88
C GLY A 94 -9.85 1.46 17.65
N TRP A 95 -10.48 0.29 17.77
CA TRP A 95 -9.80 -0.99 17.54
C TRP A 95 -9.50 -1.21 16.05
N LEU A 96 -10.49 -0.95 15.18
CA LEU A 96 -10.34 -0.99 13.74
C LEU A 96 -9.21 -0.07 13.28
N MET A 97 -9.22 1.19 13.73
CA MET A 97 -8.18 2.14 13.33
C MET A 97 -6.80 1.72 13.85
N LYS A 98 -6.70 1.21 15.09
CA LYS A 98 -5.43 0.65 15.59
C LYS A 98 -4.93 -0.51 14.73
N ALA A 99 -5.82 -1.39 14.29
CA ALA A 99 -5.48 -2.49 13.38
C ALA A 99 -5.06 -2.00 12.00
N VAL A 100 -5.75 -0.99 11.44
CA VAL A 100 -5.37 -0.34 10.16
C VAL A 100 -3.96 0.27 10.25
N HIS A 101 -3.64 0.99 11.32
CA HIS A 101 -2.31 1.54 11.53
C HIS A 101 -1.23 0.45 11.62
N ALA A 102 -1.50 -0.63 12.36
CA ALA A 102 -0.58 -1.76 12.47
C ALA A 102 -0.35 -2.44 11.11
N LEU A 103 -1.41 -2.63 10.32
CA LEU A 103 -1.33 -3.21 8.99
C LEU A 103 -0.57 -2.32 8.01
N ALA A 104 -0.88 -1.02 7.97
CA ALA A 104 -0.18 -0.06 7.11
C ALA A 104 1.33 -0.03 7.42
N LYS A 105 1.70 -0.08 8.71
CA LYS A 105 3.11 -0.20 9.11
C LYS A 105 3.74 -1.50 8.59
N ARG A 106 3.08 -2.65 8.79
CA ARG A 106 3.59 -3.95 8.30
C ARG A 106 3.79 -3.95 6.77
N ILE A 107 2.83 -3.42 6.00
CA ILE A 107 2.93 -3.31 4.55
C ILE A 107 4.09 -2.40 4.14
N SER A 108 4.28 -1.27 4.84
CA SER A 108 5.41 -0.37 4.61
C SER A 108 6.75 -1.11 4.76
N CYS A 109 6.88 -1.96 5.78
CA CYS A 109 8.08 -2.75 6.04
C CYS A 109 8.33 -3.88 5.01
N LEU A 110 7.44 -4.09 4.03
CA LEU A 110 7.70 -4.97 2.90
C LEU A 110 8.72 -4.38 1.92
N HIS A 111 8.91 -3.07 1.97
CA HIS A 111 9.85 -2.35 1.13
C HIS A 111 11.28 -2.45 1.69
N PRO A 112 12.29 -2.78 0.88
CA PRO A 112 13.66 -3.02 1.35
C PRO A 112 14.33 -1.80 2.00
N GLN A 113 13.92 -0.59 1.63
CA GLN A 113 14.47 0.64 2.20
C GLN A 113 13.82 1.06 3.52
N ILE A 114 12.76 0.38 3.97
CA ILE A 114 12.14 0.64 5.26
C ILE A 114 12.68 -0.36 6.27
N ASN A 115 13.63 0.10 7.07
CA ASN A 115 14.23 -0.72 8.10
C ASN A 115 13.20 -0.99 9.22
N ALA A 116 12.73 -2.22 9.32
CA ALA A 116 12.06 -2.70 10.50
C ALA A 116 13.12 -3.34 11.40
N ASP A 117 13.23 -2.91 12.64
CA ASP A 117 14.14 -3.47 13.65
C ASP A 117 13.89 -4.98 13.97
N ALA A 118 13.00 -5.65 13.22
CA ALA A 118 12.69 -7.07 13.31
C ALA A 118 12.71 -7.71 11.90
N VAL A 119 13.46 -8.81 11.79
CA VAL A 119 13.59 -9.81 10.69
C VAL A 119 12.78 -9.46 9.43
N PRO A 120 13.44 -9.15 8.29
CA PRO A 120 12.78 -8.35 7.28
C PRO A 120 11.70 -9.14 6.57
N SER A 121 10.49 -8.61 6.61
CA SER A 121 9.39 -9.01 5.73
C SER A 121 9.56 -8.41 4.33
N ASN A 122 10.79 -8.24 3.82
CA ASN A 122 10.97 -7.61 2.52
C ASN A 122 10.54 -8.58 1.41
N CYS A 123 9.86 -8.08 0.38
CA CYS A 123 9.29 -8.93 -0.68
C CYS A 123 10.09 -8.90 -2.00
N GLU A 124 11.20 -8.17 -2.05
CA GLU A 124 11.90 -7.84 -3.29
C GLU A 124 13.29 -8.47 -3.41
N TYR A 125 14.09 -8.47 -2.34
CA TYR A 125 15.50 -8.83 -2.39
C TYR A 125 15.86 -9.86 -1.32
N PRO A 126 16.83 -10.75 -1.56
CA PRO A 126 17.34 -11.63 -0.53
C PRO A 126 17.92 -10.87 0.67
N TRP A 127 17.90 -11.49 1.85
CA TRP A 127 18.41 -10.90 3.10
C TRP A 127 19.06 -11.94 4.01
N ASN A 128 19.83 -11.47 5.00
CA ASN A 128 20.38 -12.33 6.05
C ASN A 128 19.37 -12.48 7.20
N ASP A 129 19.06 -13.72 7.59
CA ASP A 129 18.31 -13.98 8.82
C ASP A 129 19.16 -13.74 10.08
N ALA A 130 18.56 -13.88 11.27
CA ALA A 130 19.26 -13.70 12.54
C ALA A 130 20.39 -14.72 12.80
N ARG A 131 20.49 -15.76 11.97
CA ARG A 131 21.52 -16.81 12.05
C ARG A 131 22.59 -16.65 10.96
N GLY A 132 22.47 -15.63 10.10
CA GLY A 132 23.40 -15.38 9.00
C GLY A 132 23.12 -16.17 7.72
N ASN A 133 21.96 -16.83 7.60
CA ASN A 133 21.57 -17.51 6.36
C ASN A 133 20.97 -16.51 5.36
N ILE A 134 21.21 -16.73 4.07
CA ILE A 134 20.56 -15.97 3.00
C ILE A 134 19.15 -16.55 2.77
N ILE A 135 18.14 -15.72 2.92
CA ILE A 135 16.73 -16.03 2.65
C ILE A 135 16.29 -15.28 1.39
N ALA A 136 15.73 -15.98 0.42
CA ALA A 136 15.02 -15.37 -0.70
C ALA A 136 13.55 -15.10 -0.32
N PRO A 137 12.94 -13.98 -0.77
CA PRO A 137 11.51 -13.74 -0.55
C PRO A 137 10.61 -14.89 -1.04
N ALA A 138 11.02 -15.60 -2.10
CA ALA A 138 10.27 -16.74 -2.64
C ALA A 138 10.17 -17.92 -1.67
N ASP A 139 11.12 -18.05 -0.73
CA ASP A 139 11.19 -19.16 0.24
C ASP A 139 10.67 -18.75 1.63
N HIS A 140 10.33 -17.47 1.82
CA HIS A 140 9.90 -16.93 3.11
C HIS A 140 8.38 -17.06 3.31
N ASP A 141 7.97 -17.55 4.48
CA ASP A 141 6.56 -17.51 4.89
C ASP A 141 6.24 -16.18 5.58
N PHE A 142 5.53 -15.32 4.87
CA PHE A 142 5.11 -14.00 5.34
C PHE A 142 3.90 -14.04 6.30
N GLU A 143 3.50 -15.20 6.80
CA GLU A 143 2.28 -15.41 7.57
C GLU A 143 0.99 -15.19 6.73
N LYS A 144 0.22 -16.26 6.54
CA LYS A 144 -0.90 -16.35 5.57
C LYS A 144 -2.13 -15.45 5.80
N SER A 145 -2.16 -14.59 6.81
CA SER A 145 -3.43 -13.99 7.31
C SER A 145 -3.67 -12.52 6.99
N PHE A 146 -2.73 -11.83 6.34
CA PHE A 146 -2.84 -10.38 6.09
C PHE A 146 -4.15 -9.93 5.42
N HIS A 147 -4.70 -10.72 4.51
CA HIS A 147 -5.85 -10.32 3.69
C HIS A 147 -7.21 -10.78 4.22
N LYS A 148 -7.24 -11.62 5.27
CA LYS A 148 -8.48 -12.22 5.79
C LYS A 148 -8.98 -11.55 7.06
N VAL A 149 -8.17 -10.67 7.67
CA VAL A 149 -8.60 -9.93 8.86
C VAL A 149 -9.55 -8.80 8.47
N PRO A 150 -10.64 -8.55 9.23
CA PRO A 150 -11.62 -7.52 8.90
C PRO A 150 -11.01 -6.14 8.63
N ALA A 151 -10.00 -5.75 9.41
CA ALA A 151 -9.30 -4.48 9.23
C ALA A 151 -8.60 -4.36 7.88
N ALA A 152 -8.03 -5.45 7.35
CA ALA A 152 -7.37 -5.44 6.05
C ALA A 152 -8.39 -5.37 4.91
N ILE A 153 -9.51 -6.07 5.04
CA ILE A 153 -10.62 -6.01 4.07
C ILE A 153 -11.14 -4.56 3.99
N THR A 154 -11.43 -3.94 5.13
CA THR A 154 -11.87 -2.54 5.19
C THR A 154 -10.81 -1.61 4.62
N MET A 155 -9.54 -1.76 5.02
CA MET A 155 -8.46 -0.91 4.52
C MET A 155 -8.32 -0.99 3.00
N ILE A 156 -8.25 -2.20 2.43
CA ILE A 156 -8.12 -2.39 0.98
C ILE A 156 -9.36 -1.81 0.27
N LYS A 157 -10.56 -2.04 0.79
CA LYS A 157 -11.80 -1.50 0.22
C LYS A 157 -11.76 0.03 0.16
N GLU A 158 -11.52 0.71 1.28
CA GLU A 158 -11.54 2.18 1.33
C GLU A 158 -10.43 2.81 0.48
N VAL A 159 -9.24 2.18 0.43
CA VAL A 159 -8.15 2.62 -0.45
C VAL A 159 -8.53 2.44 -1.92
N ARG A 160 -9.11 1.30 -2.30
CA ARG A 160 -9.59 1.06 -3.67
C ARG A 160 -10.63 2.08 -4.11
N THR A 161 -11.63 2.34 -3.27
CA THR A 161 -12.63 3.39 -3.52
C THR A 161 -11.94 4.73 -3.78
N ARG A 162 -10.95 5.10 -2.96
CA ARG A 162 -10.25 6.38 -3.12
C ARG A 162 -9.42 6.46 -4.42
N VAL A 163 -8.72 5.39 -4.80
CA VAL A 163 -7.92 5.42 -6.05
C VAL A 163 -8.79 5.45 -7.30
N VAL A 164 -9.96 4.78 -7.30
CA VAL A 164 -10.93 4.88 -8.40
C VAL A 164 -11.42 6.33 -8.57
N GLU A 165 -11.80 6.98 -7.46
CA GLU A 165 -12.20 8.40 -7.48
C GLU A 165 -11.09 9.31 -8.02
N LEU A 166 -9.85 9.10 -7.56
CA LEU A 166 -8.70 9.90 -7.98
C LEU A 166 -8.32 9.63 -9.44
N ALA A 167 -8.53 8.43 -9.95
CA ALA A 167 -8.29 8.07 -11.34
C ALA A 167 -9.29 8.71 -12.30
N GLY A 168 -10.44 9.20 -11.80
CA GLY A 168 -11.54 9.72 -12.61
C GLY A 168 -12.35 8.61 -13.28
N GLN A 169 -12.45 7.44 -12.64
CA GLN A 169 -13.21 6.27 -13.08
C GLN A 169 -14.52 6.11 -12.31
#